data_AF-A0A6J4GWJ7-F1
#
_entry.id   AF-A0A6J4GWJ7-F1
#
_cell.length_a   1.000
_cell.length_b   1.000
_cell.length_c   1.000
_cell.angle_alpha   90.00
_cell.angle_beta   90.00
_cell.angle_gamma   90.00
#
_symmetry.space_group_name_H-M   'P 1'
#
loop_
_entity.id
_entity.type
_entity.pdbx_description
1 polymer ?
#
loop_
_entity_poly.entity_id
_entity_poly.type
_entity_poly.pdbx_seq_one_letter_code
_entity_poly.pdbx_strand_id
1 'polypeptide(L)' 'MNFFYILYSKTLNQYYLGHTSEGLDERLRKHLSNHSGFTGKAKGWIVTVN' A
#
# COMPACT_ATOMS: atom_id res chain seq x y z
N MET A 1 -4.21 14.91 8.45
CA MET A 1 -2.89 15.03 7.78
C MET A 1 -3.01 14.32 6.45
N ASN A 2 -2.41 14.81 5.37
CA ASN A 2 -2.38 14.09 4.10
C ASN A 2 -0.98 13.55 3.85
N PHE A 3 -0.86 12.27 3.51
CA PHE A 3 0.40 11.63 3.19
C PHE A 3 0.38 11.12 1.76
N PHE A 4 1.49 11.28 1.06
CA PHE A 4 1.81 10.55 -0.16
C PHE A 4 2.75 9.41 0.20
N TYR A 5 2.58 8.26 -0.45
CA TYR A 5 3.39 7.08 -0.16
C TYR A 5 3.61 6.23 -1.41
N ILE A 6 4.66 5.41 -1.33
CA ILE A 6 4.98 4.38 -2.29
C ILE A 6 4.93 3.05 -1.54
N LEU A 7 4.19 2.08 -2.10
CA LEU A 7 4.25 0.68 -1.69
C LEU A 7 5.05 -0.13 -2.70
N TYR A 8 5.84 -1.08 -2.22
CA TYR A 8 6.50 -2.08 -3.06
C TYR A 8 6.00 -3.48 -2.72
N SER A 9 5.74 -4.28 -3.74
CA SER A 9 5.48 -5.70 -3.61
C SER A 9 6.65 -6.47 -4.19
N LYS A 10 7.39 -7.20 -3.35
CA LYS A 10 8.46 -8.11 -3.80
C LYS A 10 7.91 -9.23 -4.68
N THR A 11 6.74 -9.75 -4.36
CA THR A 11 6.09 -10.85 -5.10
C THR A 11 5.71 -10.45 -6.52
N LEU A 12 5.21 -9.22 -6.70
CA LEU A 12 4.84 -8.71 -8.03
C LEU A 12 5.98 -7.99 -8.74
N ASN A 13 7.05 -7.65 -8.02
CA ASN A 13 8.07 -6.70 -8.43
C ASN A 13 7.46 -5.40 -8.99
N GLN A 14 6.49 -4.84 -8.26
CA GLN A 14 5.72 -3.67 -8.69
C GLN A 14 5.63 -2.62 -7.58
N TYR A 15 5.45 -1.37 -8.02
CA TYR A 15 5.23 -0.22 -7.16
C TYR A 15 3.77 0.25 -7.26
N TYR A 16 3.24 0.76 -6.15
CA TYR A 16 1.96 1.45 -6.09
C TYR A 16 2.16 2.83 -5.45
N LEU A 17 1.76 3.88 -6.17
CA LEU A 17 1.81 5.25 -5.68
C LEU A 17 0.42 5.65 -5.17
N GLY A 18 0.34 6.15 -3.94
CA GLY A 18 -0.92 6.48 -3.31
C GLY A 18 -0.85 7.73 -2.45
N HIS A 19 -2.04 8.21 -2.07
CA HIS A 19 -2.20 9.22 -1.05
C HIS A 19 -3.26 8.78 -0.04
N THR A 20 -3.26 9.38 1.15
CA THR A 20 -4.25 9.10 2.19
C THR A 20 -4.39 10.27 3.15
N SER A 21 -5.60 10.47 3.66
CA SER A 21 -5.89 11.37 4.80
C SER A 21 -5.90 10.63 6.14
N GLU A 22 -5.88 9.30 6.10
CA GLU A 22 -5.77 8.40 7.26
C GLU A 22 -4.29 8.21 7.67
N GLY A 23 -4.04 7.63 8.84
CA GLY A 23 -2.70 7.19 9.23
C GLY A 23 -2.13 6.15 8.26
N LEU A 24 -0.81 6.19 8.02
CA LEU A 24 -0.14 5.28 7.08
C LEU A 24 -0.31 3.80 7.47
N ASP A 25 -0.29 3.47 8.76
CA ASP A 25 -0.47 2.10 9.24
C ASP A 25 -1.86 1.55 8.91
N GLU A 26 -2.91 2.33 9.14
CA GLU A 26 -4.28 1.93 8.81
C GLU A 26 -4.46 1.80 7.29
N ARG A 27 -3.86 2.71 6.52
CA ARG A 27 -3.86 2.62 5.06
C ARG A 27 -3.16 1.34 4.59
N LEU A 28 -2.00 1.02 5.15
CA LEU A 28 -1.26 -0.20 4.82
C LEU A 28 -2.07 -1.45 5.18
N ARG A 29 -2.70 -1.48 6.35
CA ARG A 29 -3.58 -2.57 6.79
C ARG A 29 -4.70 -2.85 5.78
N LYS A 30 -5.31 -1.80 5.20
CA LYS A 30 -6.34 -1.93 4.15
C LYS A 30 -5.80 -2.49 2.84
N HIS A 31 -4.58 -2.13 2.42
CA HIS A 31 -3.96 -2.73 1.24
C HIS A 31 -3.61 -4.21 1.43
N LEU A 32 -3.33 -4.63 2.68
CA LEU A 32 -3.05 -6.01 3.02
C LEU A 32 -4.33 -6.85 3.23
N SER A 33 -5.49 -6.24 3.46
CA SER A 33 -6.76 -6.96 3.61
C SER A 33 -7.30 -7.45 2.26
N ASN A 34 -8.24 -8.40 2.28
CA ASN A 34 -8.84 -8.92 1.05
C ASN A 34 -9.80 -7.89 0.45
N HIS A 35 -9.50 -7.43 -0.76
CA HIS A 35 -10.32 -6.52 -1.53
C HIS A 35 -10.07 -6.75 -3.03
N SER A 36 -10.99 -6.32 -3.90
CA SER A 36 -10.93 -6.52 -5.36
C SER A 36 -10.09 -5.48 -6.10
N GLY A 37 -9.41 -4.60 -5.38
CA GLY A 37 -8.59 -3.53 -5.95
C GLY A 37 -7.20 -3.99 -6.37
N PHE A 38 -6.45 -3.11 -7.05
CA PHE A 38 -5.13 -3.41 -7.60
C PHE A 38 -4.17 -4.09 -6.60
N THR A 39 -4.02 -3.50 -5.41
CA THR A 39 -3.14 -4.03 -4.36
C THR A 39 -3.68 -5.30 -3.70
N GLY A 40 -4.96 -5.65 -3.90
CA GLY A 40 -5.55 -6.86 -3.35
C GLY A 40 -5.06 -8.14 -4.02
N LYS A 41 -4.48 -8.03 -5.23
CA LYS A 41 -3.94 -9.14 -6.03
C LYS A 41 -2.70 -9.82 -5.41
N ALA A 42 -2.00 -9.12 -4.53
CA ALA A 42 -0.84 -9.66 -3.83
C ALA A 42 -0.80 -9.17 -2.38
N LYS A 43 -0.23 -9.98 -1.50
CA LYS A 43 -0.01 -9.64 -0.09
C LYS A 43 1.47 -9.36 0.15
N GLY A 44 1.78 -8.66 1.24
CA GLY A 44 3.15 -8.31 1.59
C GLY A 44 3.65 -7.01 0.95
N TRP A 45 2.75 -6.08 0.68
CA TRP A 45 3.13 -4.70 0.38
C TRP A 45 3.86 -4.10 1.58
N ILE A 46 4.97 -3.41 1.32
CA ILE A 46 5.70 -2.62 2.32
C ILE A 46 5.74 -1.17 1.88
N VAL A 47 5.67 -0.26 2.84
CA VAL A 47 5.90 1.17 2.59
C VAL A 47 7.39 1.37 2.35
N THR A 48 7.76 2.04 1.26
CA THR A 48 9.18 2.26 0.89
C THR A 48 9.61 3.72 0.98
N VAL A 49 8.85 4.58 1.67
CA VAL A 49 9.31 5.95 1.87
C VAL A 49 10.49 5.96 2.84
N ASN A 50 11.52 6.72 2.46
CA ASN A 50 12.64 7.10 3.30
C ASN A 50 12.36 8.48 3.90
#